data_AF-A0A2V8HL76-F1
#
_entry.id   AF-A0A2V8HL76-F1
#
_cell.length_a   1.000
_cell.length_b   1.000
_cell.length_c   1.000
_cell.angle_alpha   90.00
_cell.angle_beta   90.00
_cell.angle_gamma   90.00
#
_symmetry.space_group_name_H-M   'P 1'
#
loop_
_entity.id
_entity.type
_entity.pdbx_description
1 polymer ?
#
loop_
_entity_poly.entity_id
_entity_poly.type
_entity_poly.pdbx_seq_one_letter_code
_entity_poly.pdbx_strand_id
1 'polypeptide(L)'
;MEQVSVSPRATRRPWQRAPERRRGIAAVIAAVAAAAPLAREPRLLRQRFEDELRELIHARAVELRDVGTEPTRQDVSVTIDVAVGSSMLGAIDAVFDPGRHVDDWTRQCIASACPLAAVVLVLERAHRASGAPVRTDGAAPIIGSCPRIRLVRERIERVAATDFTVLVEGPIGR
;
A
#
# COMPACT_ATOMS: atom_id res chain seq x y z
N MET A 1 -0.40 -17.06 59.51
CA MET A 1 -1.59 -17.29 58.67
C MET A 1 -1.59 -16.20 57.62
N GLU A 2 -0.92 -16.39 56.49
CA GLU A 2 -1.10 -15.54 55.30
C GLU A 2 -0.63 -16.32 54.07
N GLN A 3 -1.59 -16.97 53.40
CA GLN A 3 -1.36 -17.61 52.11
C GLN A 3 -1.56 -16.54 51.03
N VAL A 4 -0.46 -16.08 50.43
CA VAL A 4 -0.51 -15.29 49.21
C VAL A 4 -0.86 -16.23 48.06
N SER A 5 -2.14 -16.26 47.69
CA SER A 5 -2.65 -16.98 46.54
C SER A 5 -2.22 -16.25 45.26
N VAL A 6 -1.07 -16.65 44.71
CA VAL A 6 -0.63 -16.20 43.38
C VAL A 6 -1.47 -16.95 42.36
N SER A 7 -2.49 -16.26 41.82
CA SER A 7 -3.32 -16.75 40.73
C SER A 7 -2.44 -16.98 39.47
N PRO A 8 -2.45 -18.17 38.86
CA PRO A 8 -1.63 -18.44 37.68
C PRO A 8 -2.25 -17.70 36.48
N ARG A 9 -1.58 -16.63 36.03
CA ARG A 9 -1.83 -16.04 34.70
C ARG A 9 -1.72 -17.16 33.66
N ALA A 10 -2.84 -17.53 33.07
CA ALA A 10 -2.92 -18.55 32.04
C ALA A 10 -2.00 -18.19 30.86
N THR A 11 -0.84 -18.83 30.80
CA THR A 11 0.07 -18.79 29.66
C THR A 11 -0.59 -19.55 28.52
N ARG A 12 -1.32 -18.84 27.65
CA ARG A 12 -1.81 -19.40 26.38
C ARG A 12 -0.62 -19.95 25.59
N ARG A 13 -0.63 -21.27 25.41
CA ARG A 13 0.49 -22.07 24.86
C ARG A 13 0.84 -21.64 23.43
N PRO A 14 2.12 -21.70 23.04
CA PRO A 14 2.60 -21.24 21.72
C PRO A 14 1.91 -21.92 20.52
N TRP A 15 1.42 -23.16 20.70
CA TRP A 15 0.75 -23.95 19.66
C TRP A 15 -0.65 -23.46 19.30
N GLN A 16 -1.38 -22.83 20.24
CA GLN A 16 -2.70 -22.25 19.95
C GLN A 16 -2.59 -20.97 19.13
N ARG A 17 -1.46 -20.27 19.22
CA ARG A 17 -1.24 -19.05 18.44
C ARG A 17 -1.02 -19.38 16.98
N ALA A 18 -0.29 -20.44 16.63
CA ALA A 18 0.03 -20.82 15.24
C ALA A 18 -1.15 -20.80 14.23
N PRO A 19 -2.31 -21.44 14.50
CA PRO A 19 -3.47 -21.37 13.62
C PRO A 19 -4.11 -19.96 13.60
N GLU A 20 -4.14 -19.27 14.74
CA GLU A 20 -4.60 -17.89 14.86
C GLU A 20 -3.72 -16.93 14.04
N ARG A 21 -2.39 -17.21 13.98
CA ARG A 21 -1.43 -16.48 13.13
C ARG A 21 -1.78 -16.57 11.66
N ARG A 22 -2.02 -17.80 11.20
CA ARG A 22 -2.32 -18.08 9.80
C ARG A 22 -3.63 -17.44 9.39
N ARG A 23 -4.63 -17.46 10.29
CA ARG A 23 -5.95 -16.87 10.04
C ARG A 23 -5.90 -15.35 9.96
N GLY A 24 -5.19 -14.70 10.87
CA GLY A 24 -5.05 -13.24 10.88
C GLY A 24 -4.29 -12.70 9.66
N ILE A 25 -3.14 -13.29 9.33
CA ILE A 25 -2.38 -12.90 8.13
C ILE A 25 -3.18 -13.21 6.85
N ALA A 26 -3.88 -14.35 6.80
CA ALA A 26 -4.74 -14.68 5.67
C ALA A 26 -5.88 -13.67 5.49
N ALA A 27 -6.41 -13.09 6.57
CA ALA A 27 -7.41 -12.03 6.49
C ALA A 27 -6.84 -10.76 5.84
N VAL A 28 -5.64 -10.32 6.25
CA VAL A 28 -4.96 -9.17 5.63
C VAL A 28 -4.67 -9.43 4.15
N ILE A 29 -4.16 -10.63 3.82
CA ILE A 29 -3.94 -11.04 2.41
C ILE A 29 -5.25 -11.03 1.64
N ALA A 30 -6.32 -11.60 2.19
CA ALA A 30 -7.62 -11.68 1.53
C ALA A 30 -8.23 -10.29 1.32
N ALA A 31 -8.12 -9.38 2.28
CA ALA A 31 -8.59 -8.00 2.15
C ALA A 31 -7.82 -7.24 1.06
N VAL A 32 -6.48 -7.33 1.06
CA VAL A 32 -5.63 -6.72 0.02
C VAL A 32 -5.92 -7.33 -1.35
N ALA A 33 -6.06 -8.66 -1.44
CA ALA A 33 -6.37 -9.35 -2.69
C ALA A 33 -7.79 -9.05 -3.20
N ALA A 34 -8.78 -8.88 -2.32
CA ALA A 34 -10.14 -8.50 -2.70
C ALA A 34 -10.22 -7.04 -3.19
N ALA A 35 -9.37 -6.16 -2.65
CA ALA A 35 -9.30 -4.76 -3.06
C ALA A 35 -8.40 -4.53 -4.30
N ALA A 36 -7.49 -5.45 -4.62
CA ALA A 36 -6.56 -5.31 -5.75
C ALA A 36 -7.24 -5.21 -7.15
N PRO A 37 -8.32 -5.95 -7.48
CA PRO A 37 -9.07 -5.77 -8.72
C PRO A 37 -9.80 -4.42 -8.82
N LEU A 38 -10.09 -3.80 -7.67
CA LEU A 38 -10.72 -2.48 -7.54
C LEU A 38 -9.69 -1.34 -7.56
N ALA A 39 -8.41 -1.62 -7.83
CA ALA A 39 -7.27 -0.69 -7.77
C ALA A 39 -7.27 0.46 -8.80
N ARG A 40 -8.46 0.95 -9.20
CA ARG A 40 -8.59 2.32 -9.72
C ARG A 40 -8.32 3.37 -8.63
N GLU A 41 -8.45 3.00 -7.35
CA GLU A 41 -8.25 3.89 -6.20
C GLU A 41 -7.25 3.29 -5.19
N PRO A 42 -5.94 3.50 -5.37
CA PRO A 42 -4.92 2.89 -4.52
C PRO A 42 -4.91 3.43 -3.07
N ARG A 43 -5.54 4.60 -2.83
CA ARG A 43 -5.80 5.11 -1.47
C ARG A 43 -6.73 4.19 -0.68
N LEU A 44 -7.74 3.61 -1.31
CA LEU A 44 -8.67 2.68 -0.67
C LEU A 44 -7.95 1.39 -0.27
N LEU A 45 -7.04 0.91 -1.12
CA LEU A 45 -6.22 -0.27 -0.84
C LEU A 45 -5.33 -0.03 0.40
N ARG A 46 -4.69 1.14 0.49
CA ARG A 46 -3.91 1.53 1.66
C ARG A 46 -4.76 1.59 2.92
N GLN A 47 -5.90 2.27 2.87
CA GLN A 47 -6.80 2.38 4.01
C GLN A 47 -7.23 1.00 4.51
N ARG A 48 -7.60 0.09 3.60
CA ARG A 48 -7.97 -1.28 3.96
C ARG A 48 -6.82 -2.05 4.60
N PHE A 49 -5.61 -1.93 4.07
CA PHE A 49 -4.43 -2.53 4.68
C PHE A 49 -4.20 -2.02 6.12
N GLU A 50 -4.27 -0.69 6.31
CA GLU A 50 -4.09 -0.06 7.62
C GLU A 50 -5.16 -0.49 8.62
N ASP A 51 -6.44 -0.52 8.21
CA ASP A 51 -7.56 -0.92 9.06
C ASP A 51 -7.46 -2.38 9.49
N GLU A 52 -7.20 -3.30 8.55
CA GLU A 52 -7.09 -4.73 8.85
C GLU A 52 -5.87 -5.04 9.73
N LEU A 53 -4.74 -4.37 9.46
CA LEU A 53 -3.55 -4.54 10.29
C LEU A 53 -3.77 -3.96 11.69
N ARG A 54 -4.43 -2.80 11.81
CA ARG A 54 -4.80 -2.18 13.09
C ARG A 54 -5.66 -3.12 13.93
N GLU A 55 -6.67 -3.75 13.32
CA GLU A 55 -7.54 -4.71 14.00
C GLU A 55 -6.78 -5.97 14.41
N LEU A 56 -5.93 -6.51 13.52
CA LEU A 56 -5.14 -7.71 13.78
C LEU A 56 -4.19 -7.56 14.98
N ILE A 57 -3.55 -6.40 15.13
CA ILE A 57 -2.59 -6.15 16.22
C ILE A 57 -3.21 -5.41 17.41
N HIS A 58 -4.52 -5.11 17.35
CA HIS A 58 -5.25 -4.28 18.31
C HIS A 58 -4.59 -2.91 18.55
N ALA A 59 -3.99 -2.30 17.53
CA ALA A 59 -3.39 -0.98 17.65
C ALA A 59 -4.48 0.10 17.73
N ARG A 60 -4.17 1.22 18.37
CA ARG A 60 -5.01 2.43 18.33
C ARG A 60 -5.00 3.02 16.92
N ALA A 61 -3.84 3.02 16.28
CA ALA A 61 -3.68 3.43 14.89
C ALA A 61 -2.54 2.67 14.22
N VAL A 62 -2.68 2.46 12.91
CA VAL A 62 -1.61 2.00 12.02
C VAL A 62 -1.55 2.98 10.86
N GLU A 63 -0.34 3.36 10.47
CA GLU A 63 -0.08 4.26 9.35
C GLU A 63 1.01 3.66 8.48
N LEU A 64 0.72 3.46 7.20
CA LEU A 64 1.71 3.04 6.22
C LEU A 64 2.34 4.28 5.61
N ARG A 65 3.58 4.61 5.91
CA ARG A 65 4.27 5.78 5.37
C ARG A 65 5.05 5.46 4.11
N ASP A 66 5.07 6.40 3.18
CA ASP A 66 5.97 6.38 2.02
C ASP A 66 7.31 7.05 2.38
N VAL A 67 8.37 6.67 1.67
CA VAL A 67 9.70 7.26 1.85
C VAL A 67 9.64 8.79 1.70
N GLY A 68 10.30 9.51 2.61
CA GLY A 68 10.29 10.97 2.62
C GLY A 68 9.02 11.61 3.17
N THR A 69 8.04 10.82 3.63
CA THR A 69 6.86 11.35 4.35
C THR A 69 7.14 11.35 5.86
N GLU A 70 7.00 12.51 6.49
CA GLU A 70 7.10 12.62 7.95
C GLU A 70 5.92 11.90 8.63
N PRO A 71 6.13 11.33 9.82
CA PRO A 71 5.06 10.68 10.55
C PRO A 71 4.00 11.71 10.96
N THR A 72 2.74 11.41 10.64
CA THR A 72 1.61 12.27 11.01
C THR A 72 1.42 12.34 12.52
N ARG A 73 1.84 11.31 13.26
CA ARG A 73 1.77 11.24 14.72
C ARG A 73 3.18 11.19 15.31
N GLN A 74 3.40 11.94 16.38
CA GLN A 74 4.68 11.94 17.11
C GLN A 74 4.75 10.84 18.18
N ASP A 75 3.62 10.26 18.57
CA ASP A 75 3.52 9.21 19.60
C ASP A 75 3.64 7.78 19.02
N VAL A 76 4.54 7.58 18.05
CA VAL A 76 4.69 6.25 17.43
C VAL A 76 5.40 5.30 18.38
N SER A 77 4.73 4.22 18.74
CA SER A 77 5.25 3.20 19.65
C SER A 77 6.12 2.14 18.96
N VAL A 78 5.86 1.85 17.67
CA VAL A 78 6.64 0.91 16.87
C VAL A 78 6.69 1.40 15.44
N THR A 79 7.89 1.43 14.86
CA THR A 79 8.13 1.66 13.44
C THR A 79 8.86 0.45 12.87
N ILE A 80 8.37 -0.07 11.74
CA ILE A 80 9.04 -1.13 10.99
C ILE A 80 9.23 -0.68 9.55
N ASP A 81 10.48 -0.69 9.09
CA ASP A 81 10.81 -0.31 7.72
C ASP A 81 10.25 -1.31 6.70
N VAL A 82 9.72 -0.77 5.61
CA VAL A 82 9.22 -1.52 4.46
C VAL A 82 10.21 -1.31 3.33
N ALA A 83 10.91 -2.39 2.95
CA ALA A 83 11.92 -2.39 1.90
C ALA A 83 11.65 -3.48 0.87
N VAL A 84 12.12 -3.26 -0.36
CA VAL A 84 12.18 -4.26 -1.43
C VAL A 84 13.63 -4.37 -1.88
N GLY A 85 14.26 -5.51 -1.62
CA GLY A 85 15.70 -5.67 -1.80
C GLY A 85 16.47 -4.68 -0.92
N SER A 86 17.36 -3.90 -1.52
CA SER A 86 18.11 -2.83 -0.85
C SER A 86 17.40 -1.48 -0.79
N SER A 87 16.23 -1.35 -1.43
CA SER A 87 15.53 -0.07 -1.56
C SER A 87 14.45 0.08 -0.49
N MET A 88 14.53 1.14 0.30
CA MET A 88 13.49 1.51 1.25
C MET A 88 12.29 2.11 0.50
N LEU A 89 11.11 1.53 0.72
CA LEU A 89 9.86 2.05 0.18
C LEU A 89 9.15 2.95 1.20
N GLY A 90 9.35 2.72 2.48
CA GLY A 90 8.63 3.44 3.52
C GLY A 90 8.71 2.73 4.86
N ALA A 91 7.69 2.92 5.70
CA ALA A 91 7.62 2.27 7.01
C ALA A 91 6.17 2.05 7.44
N ILE A 92 5.94 1.06 8.31
CA ILE A 92 4.68 0.89 9.04
C ILE A 92 4.88 1.45 10.43
N ASP A 93 4.07 2.44 10.78
CA ASP A 93 4.00 2.97 12.14
C ASP A 93 2.76 2.43 12.84
N ALA A 94 2.94 1.94 14.05
CA ALA A 94 1.85 1.49 14.92
C ALA A 94 1.88 2.27 16.23
N VAL A 95 0.70 2.74 16.62
CA VAL A 95 0.44 3.43 17.89
C VAL A 95 -0.42 2.51 18.77
N PHE A 96 0.06 2.25 19.98
CA PHE A 96 -0.65 1.45 21.00
C PHE A 96 -1.12 2.32 22.16
N ASP A 97 -2.03 1.79 22.98
CA ASP A 97 -2.44 2.45 24.22
C ASP A 97 -1.26 2.60 25.19
N PRO A 98 -1.18 3.71 25.94
CA PRO A 98 -0.11 3.93 26.91
C PRO A 98 -0.09 2.81 27.94
N GLY A 99 1.08 2.21 28.15
CA GLY A 99 1.27 1.07 29.06
C GLY A 99 1.05 -0.32 28.43
N ARG A 100 0.62 -0.40 27.17
CA ARG A 100 0.58 -1.67 26.45
C ARG A 100 1.98 -2.06 25.97
N HIS A 101 2.48 -3.19 26.44
CA HIS A 101 3.72 -3.77 25.92
C HIS A 101 3.47 -4.46 24.57
N VAL A 102 4.34 -4.15 23.60
CA VAL A 102 4.36 -4.81 22.30
C VAL A 102 5.06 -6.15 22.45
N ASP A 103 4.30 -7.22 22.30
CA ASP A 103 4.81 -8.58 22.36
C ASP A 103 5.45 -9.04 21.04
N ASP A 104 6.19 -10.15 21.10
CA ASP A 104 6.85 -10.73 19.93
C ASP A 104 5.85 -11.13 18.84
N TRP A 105 4.62 -11.49 19.25
CA TRP A 105 3.55 -11.83 18.32
C TRP A 105 3.17 -10.63 17.45
N THR A 106 2.95 -9.47 18.07
CA THR A 106 2.65 -8.21 17.40
C THR A 106 3.78 -7.83 16.43
N ARG A 107 5.05 -7.91 16.88
CA ARG A 107 6.21 -7.65 16.02
C ARG A 107 6.23 -8.57 14.80
N GLN A 108 5.95 -9.85 15.02
CA GLN A 108 5.91 -10.85 13.96
C GLN A 108 4.76 -10.61 12.97
N CYS A 109 3.57 -10.19 13.44
CA CYS A 109 2.45 -9.81 12.58
C CYS A 109 2.81 -8.64 11.66
N ILE A 110 3.36 -7.57 12.22
CA ILE A 110 3.74 -6.38 11.44
C ILE A 110 4.82 -6.77 10.42
N ALA A 111 5.85 -7.52 10.84
CA ALA A 111 6.90 -8.00 9.94
C ALA A 111 6.34 -8.88 8.80
N SER A 112 5.36 -9.75 9.08
CA SER A 112 4.71 -10.57 8.06
C SER A 112 3.79 -9.77 7.13
N ALA A 113 3.34 -8.58 7.53
CA ALA A 113 2.57 -7.66 6.68
C ALA A 113 3.45 -6.79 5.76
N CYS A 114 4.75 -6.65 6.04
CA CYS A 114 5.67 -5.82 5.25
C CYS A 114 5.68 -6.12 3.75
N PRO A 115 5.64 -7.39 3.27
CA PRO A 115 5.58 -7.64 1.83
C PRO A 115 4.30 -7.11 1.17
N LEU A 116 3.16 -7.15 1.87
CA LEU A 116 1.91 -6.56 1.37
C LEU A 116 1.97 -5.03 1.38
N ALA A 117 2.50 -4.45 2.46
CA ALA A 117 2.75 -3.01 2.55
C ALA A 117 3.61 -2.51 1.38
N ALA A 118 4.64 -3.27 1.01
CA ALA A 118 5.48 -2.96 -0.15
C ALA A 118 4.67 -2.91 -1.45
N VAL A 119 3.77 -3.88 -1.68
CA VAL A 119 2.88 -3.89 -2.86
C VAL A 119 1.96 -2.67 -2.87
N VAL A 120 1.35 -2.33 -1.72
CA VAL A 120 0.49 -1.15 -1.58
C VAL A 120 1.26 0.13 -1.94
N LEU A 121 2.45 0.32 -1.39
CA LEU A 121 3.30 1.49 -1.67
C LEU A 121 3.72 1.57 -3.15
N VAL A 122 4.07 0.43 -3.76
CA VAL A 122 4.43 0.37 -5.19
C VAL A 122 3.23 0.75 -6.06
N LEU A 123 2.03 0.25 -5.76
CA LEU A 123 0.81 0.60 -6.50
C LEU A 123 0.45 2.08 -6.35
N GLU A 124 0.55 2.65 -5.14
CA GLU A 124 0.33 4.08 -4.92
C GLU A 124 1.32 4.96 -5.68
N ARG A 125 2.60 4.57 -5.72
CA ARG A 125 3.64 5.26 -6.50
C ARG A 125 3.37 5.15 -8.00
N ALA A 126 3.05 3.95 -8.49
CA ALA A 126 2.73 3.73 -9.89
C ALA A 126 1.52 4.56 -10.33
N HIS A 127 0.50 4.68 -9.48
CA HIS A 127 -0.67 5.50 -9.76
C HIS A 127 -0.36 7.01 -9.73
N ARG A 128 0.44 7.51 -8.78
CA ARG A 128 0.89 8.92 -8.77
C ARG A 128 1.72 9.25 -10.01
N ALA A 129 2.60 8.35 -10.42
CA ALA A 129 3.38 8.50 -11.66
C ALA A 129 2.49 8.44 -12.91
N SER A 130 1.43 7.62 -12.89
CA SER A 130 0.43 7.54 -13.97
C SER A 130 -0.52 8.74 -14.00
N GLY A 131 -0.66 9.44 -12.86
CA GLY A 131 -1.44 10.65 -12.67
C GLY A 131 -0.73 11.92 -13.14
N ALA A 132 0.09 11.85 -14.19
CA ALA A 132 0.35 13.03 -15.00
C ALA A 132 -1.01 13.69 -15.31
N PRO A 133 -1.13 15.03 -15.23
CA PRO A 133 -2.41 15.69 -15.43
C PRO A 133 -3.00 15.11 -16.71
N VAL A 134 -4.29 14.76 -16.69
CA VAL A 134 -5.07 14.70 -17.93
C VAL A 134 -4.78 16.03 -18.58
N ARG A 135 -3.84 16.02 -19.53
CA ARG A 135 -3.61 17.16 -20.41
C ARG A 135 -4.97 17.28 -21.06
N THR A 136 -5.71 18.32 -20.65
CA THR A 136 -6.83 18.83 -21.42
C THR A 136 -6.37 18.76 -22.84
N ASP A 137 -7.03 17.90 -23.60
CA ASP A 137 -6.70 17.51 -24.95
C ASP A 137 -6.30 18.76 -25.74
N GLY A 138 -4.99 19.01 -25.87
CA GLY A 138 -4.49 20.21 -26.53
C GLY A 138 -4.79 20.19 -28.04
N ALA A 139 -5.30 19.05 -28.54
CA ALA A 139 -5.72 18.85 -29.92
C ALA A 139 -7.23 18.59 -30.06
N ALA A 140 -8.01 18.66 -28.97
CA ALA A 140 -9.44 18.28 -28.96
C ALA A 140 -10.31 19.02 -29.97
N PRO A 141 -10.08 20.29 -30.35
CA PRO A 141 -10.96 20.91 -31.32
C PRO A 141 -10.51 20.70 -32.78
N ILE A 142 -9.33 20.13 -33.05
CA ILE A 142 -8.72 20.20 -34.41
C ILE A 142 -8.65 18.84 -35.12
N ILE A 143 -8.69 17.69 -34.42
CA ILE A 143 -8.46 16.38 -35.05
C ILE A 143 -9.65 15.43 -34.85
N GLY A 144 -10.24 14.99 -35.97
CA GLY A 144 -11.46 14.16 -36.01
C GLY A 144 -11.37 12.86 -35.19
N SER A 145 -12.50 12.45 -34.61
CA SER A 145 -12.59 11.37 -33.63
C SER A 145 -12.63 9.94 -34.22
N CYS A 146 -12.21 9.74 -35.47
CA CYS A 146 -12.31 8.45 -36.12
C CYS A 146 -11.32 7.43 -35.51
N PRO A 147 -11.62 6.12 -35.55
CA PRO A 147 -10.80 5.09 -34.90
C PRO A 147 -9.33 5.12 -35.32
N ARG A 148 -9.06 5.44 -36.59
CA ARG A 148 -7.70 5.54 -37.13
C ARG A 148 -6.91 6.70 -36.53
N ILE A 149 -7.55 7.85 -36.30
CA ILE A 149 -6.91 9.01 -35.66
C ILE A 149 -6.64 8.74 -34.18
N ARG A 150 -7.56 8.05 -33.48
CA ARG A 150 -7.33 7.65 -32.09
C ARG A 150 -6.12 6.73 -31.96
N LEU A 151 -5.97 5.77 -32.86
CA LEU A 151 -4.83 4.85 -32.86
C LEU A 151 -3.50 5.58 -33.13
N VAL A 152 -3.50 6.56 -34.05
CA VAL A 152 -2.34 7.43 -34.28
C VAL A 152 -2.02 8.27 -33.04
N ARG A 153 -3.04 8.82 -32.37
CA ARG A 153 -2.88 9.60 -31.12
C ARG A 153 -2.25 8.76 -30.01
N GLU A 154 -2.81 7.59 -29.73
CA GLU A 154 -2.28 6.68 -28.71
C GLU A 154 -0.82 6.29 -28.98
N ARG A 155 -0.45 6.15 -30.26
CA ARG A 155 0.93 5.86 -30.66
C ARG A 155 1.84 7.07 -30.45
N ILE A 156 1.39 8.28 -30.79
CA ILE A 156 2.15 9.52 -30.58
C ILE A 156 2.36 9.79 -29.09
N GLU A 157 1.33 9.64 -28.26
CA GLU A 157 1.42 9.86 -26.80
C GLU A 157 2.40 8.90 -26.14
N ARG A 158 2.40 7.62 -26.56
CA ARG A 158 3.36 6.63 -26.06
C ARG A 158 4.80 6.97 -26.43
N VAL A 159 5.02 7.50 -27.64
CA VAL A 159 6.34 7.91 -28.13
C VAL A 159 6.79 9.21 -27.48
N ALA A 160 5.90 10.17 -27.29
CA ALA A 160 6.23 11.46 -26.66
C ALA A 160 6.66 11.34 -25.19
N ALA A 161 6.31 10.24 -24.53
CA ALA A 161 6.79 9.90 -23.18
C ALA A 161 8.23 9.33 -23.18
N THR A 162 8.90 9.30 -24.32
CA THR A 162 10.24 8.72 -24.53
C THR A 162 11.07 9.63 -25.43
N ASP A 163 12.40 9.52 -25.39
CA ASP A 163 13.32 10.34 -26.21
C ASP A 163 13.43 9.88 -27.68
N PHE A 164 12.40 9.19 -28.21
CA PHE A 164 12.40 8.65 -29.57
C PHE A 164 11.74 9.60 -30.57
N THR A 165 12.39 9.81 -31.72
CA THR A 165 11.82 10.55 -32.86
C THR A 165 10.96 9.62 -33.72
N VAL A 166 9.77 10.07 -34.13
CA VAL A 166 8.88 9.33 -35.03
C VAL A 166 8.53 10.15 -36.26
N LEU A 167 8.66 9.53 -37.45
CA LEU A 167 8.28 10.09 -38.74
C LEU A 167 6.77 9.89 -38.97
N VAL A 168 6.09 10.93 -39.41
CA VAL A 168 4.67 10.89 -39.79
C VAL A 168 4.58 11.14 -41.30
N GLU A 169 4.02 10.16 -42.01
CA GLU A 169 3.78 10.25 -43.46
C GLU A 169 2.28 10.34 -43.73
N GLY A 170 1.87 11.27 -44.57
CA GLY A 170 0.49 11.45 -44.98
C GLY A 170 0.34 12.48 -46.09
N PRO A 171 -0.76 12.43 -46.86
CA PRO A 171 -1.06 13.46 -47.84
C PRO A 171 -1.35 14.80 -47.14
N ILE A 172 -1.02 15.90 -47.82
CA ILE A 172 -1.25 17.26 -47.32
C ILE A 172 -2.76 17.48 -47.17
N GLY A 173 -3.22 17.97 -46.02
CA GLY A 173 -4.63 18.30 -45.78
C GLY A 173 -5.10 19.38 -46.76
N ARG A 174 -6.25 19.18 -47.40
CA ARG A 174 -6.87 20.11 -48.35
C ARG A 174 -8.14 20.71 -47.76
#